data_AF-A0A3C0ICM7-F1
#
_entry.id   AF-A0A3C0ICM7-F1
#
_cell.length_a   1.000
_cell.length_b   1.000
_cell.length_c   1.000
_cell.angle_alpha   90.00
_cell.angle_beta   90.00
_cell.angle_gamma   90.00
#
_symmetry.space_group_name_H-M   'P 1'
#
loop_
_entity.id
_entity.type
_entity.pdbx_description
1 polymer ?
#
loop_
_entity_poly.entity_id
_entity_poly.type
_entity_poly.pdbx_seq_one_letter_code
_entity_poly.pdbx_strand_id
1 'polypeptide(L)'
;MSLLAYKTIIRTFDKWLSYRLKTSLVYGLLGVGVLWQPGLVFAQDPLLPSKKPKVYRSMAEALAEPEKVIILDLSDQKLTQVPGGISQLRALEQLYLSNNKLSSIPDDISNCKQLKILMLNGNRLSDLPESLVMLKNLERLELNGNVFTKIPSVLLLMPQLKEIYLFSNRLKALPEEIQTWDSLKVLRLSNNRLKTLPESMGDLGALEELHASNNYFKTLPASFGKLKKLQLLLLDNNLFKDLPPQLIDLDTIQAIRLWNRNFQQTAIDQFKAKHPQTRLLLEKNYEGKLWALQIGYQQGKQGWAELGVMNGFRKDFLWMGWNLATEYNWQSQAWGVRAGLFVNAGIAFGLYGVYYQGAGSATSYGFRPEIGLGTSIFSLH
;
A
#
# COMPACT_ATOMS: atom_id res chain seq x y z
N MET A 1 20.96 12.90 -19.95
CA MET A 1 21.38 11.57 -19.48
C MET A 1 20.15 10.74 -19.19
N SER A 2 19.99 9.69 -20.00
CA SER A 2 18.72 9.14 -20.47
C SER A 2 18.09 8.09 -19.55
N LEU A 3 16.78 7.89 -19.78
CA LEU A 3 15.89 6.74 -19.49
C LEU A 3 16.55 5.34 -19.40
N LEU A 4 17.77 5.20 -19.95
CA LEU A 4 18.64 4.03 -19.87
C LEU A 4 19.11 3.75 -18.43
N ALA A 5 19.40 4.77 -17.61
CA ALA A 5 19.84 4.56 -16.22
C ALA A 5 18.71 4.00 -15.34
N TYR A 6 17.47 4.45 -15.57
CA TYR A 6 16.28 3.99 -14.84
C TYR A 6 15.88 2.56 -15.25
N LYS A 7 15.97 2.22 -16.54
CA LYS A 7 15.80 0.84 -17.02
C LYS A 7 16.90 -0.10 -16.52
N THR A 8 18.12 0.40 -16.31
CA THR A 8 19.21 -0.39 -15.72
C THR A 8 18.90 -0.69 -14.26
N ILE A 9 18.54 0.29 -13.43
CA ILE A 9 18.27 0.08 -11.98
C ILE A 9 17.10 -0.88 -11.73
N ILE A 10 16.00 -0.79 -12.49
CA ILE A 10 14.88 -1.75 -12.39
C ILE A 10 15.30 -3.15 -12.86
N ARG A 11 16.10 -3.26 -13.94
CA ARG A 11 16.66 -4.55 -14.38
C ARG A 11 17.68 -5.13 -13.40
N THR A 12 18.46 -4.31 -12.67
CA THR A 12 19.37 -4.81 -11.64
C THR A 12 18.59 -5.28 -10.41
N PHE A 13 17.47 -4.64 -10.07
CA PHE A 13 16.61 -5.05 -8.96
C PHE A 13 15.83 -6.34 -9.26
N ASP A 14 15.31 -6.50 -10.49
CA ASP A 14 14.69 -7.74 -10.96
C ASP A 14 15.71 -8.88 -11.13
N LYS A 15 16.94 -8.57 -11.60
CA LYS A 15 18.03 -9.56 -11.63
C LYS A 15 18.47 -9.96 -10.23
N TRP A 16 18.55 -9.03 -9.27
CA TRP A 16 18.89 -9.32 -7.87
C TRP A 16 17.82 -10.17 -7.18
N LEU A 17 16.53 -9.91 -7.42
CA LEU A 17 15.43 -10.72 -6.92
C LEU A 17 15.39 -12.12 -7.57
N SER A 18 15.74 -12.22 -8.86
CA SER A 18 15.89 -13.52 -9.56
C SER A 18 17.15 -14.30 -9.14
N TYR A 19 18.21 -13.61 -8.70
CA TYR A 19 19.47 -14.22 -8.23
C TYR A 19 19.29 -14.80 -6.83
N ARG A 20 18.58 -14.09 -5.93
CA ARG A 20 18.26 -14.58 -4.58
C ARG A 20 17.27 -15.75 -4.55
N LEU A 21 16.44 -15.91 -5.58
CA LEU A 21 15.57 -17.08 -5.75
C LEU A 21 16.26 -18.25 -6.48
N LYS A 22 17.49 -18.06 -7.00
CA LYS A 22 18.29 -19.12 -7.64
C LYS A 22 19.50 -19.59 -6.82
N THR A 23 19.89 -18.88 -5.77
CA THR A 23 21.05 -19.25 -4.92
C THR A 23 20.71 -20.14 -3.71
N SER A 24 19.52 -20.76 -3.69
CA SER A 24 19.21 -21.89 -2.78
C SER A 24 19.44 -23.26 -3.42
N LEU A 25 19.99 -23.30 -4.63
CA LEU A 25 20.39 -24.50 -5.37
C LEU A 25 21.74 -24.20 -6.02
N VAL A 26 22.84 -24.45 -5.30
CA VAL A 26 24.22 -24.80 -5.75
C VAL A 26 25.13 -24.58 -4.53
N TYR A 27 25.12 -25.54 -3.60
CA TYR A 27 26.26 -25.86 -2.74
C TYR A 27 26.29 -27.37 -2.59
N GLY A 28 26.82 -28.01 -3.62
CA GLY A 28 27.04 -29.44 -3.66
C GLY A 28 27.96 -29.74 -4.83
N LEU A 29 29.28 -29.71 -4.58
CA LEU A 29 30.33 -30.50 -5.23
C LEU A 29 31.71 -30.02 -4.74
N LEU A 30 32.62 -30.98 -4.53
CA LEU A 30 33.93 -30.95 -3.81
C LEU A 30 33.79 -31.22 -2.30
N GLY A 31 33.94 -32.43 -1.74
CA GLY A 31 34.57 -33.66 -2.22
C GLY A 31 35.88 -33.94 -1.48
N VAL A 32 35.83 -34.51 -0.27
CA VAL A 32 36.90 -35.35 0.32
C VAL A 32 36.23 -36.44 1.17
N GLY A 33 36.54 -37.70 0.85
CA GLY A 33 35.83 -38.88 1.34
C GLY A 33 36.30 -39.46 2.67
N VAL A 34 35.97 -40.76 2.83
CA VAL A 34 36.36 -41.72 3.89
C VAL A 34 35.29 -41.91 4.98
N LEU A 35 34.32 -42.81 4.74
CA LEU A 35 34.29 -44.16 5.34
C LEU A 35 33.04 -44.95 4.91
N TRP A 36 33.32 -46.20 4.53
CA TRP A 36 32.40 -47.25 4.11
C TRP A 36 31.73 -47.89 5.34
N GLN A 37 30.40 -48.06 5.32
CA GLN A 37 29.73 -49.17 6.02
C GLN A 37 28.62 -49.74 5.12
N PRO A 38 28.57 -51.07 4.90
CA PRO A 38 27.57 -51.70 4.04
C PRO A 38 26.32 -52.08 4.86
N GLY A 39 25.14 -51.75 4.34
CA GLY A 39 23.88 -52.32 4.82
C GLY A 39 22.81 -51.31 5.21
N LEU A 40 22.20 -50.66 4.23
CA LEU A 40 20.79 -50.26 4.32
C LEU A 40 20.19 -50.27 2.92
N VAL A 41 19.22 -51.15 2.73
CA VAL A 41 18.41 -51.26 1.52
C VAL A 41 17.65 -49.94 1.36
N PHE A 42 18.05 -49.12 0.39
CA PHE A 42 17.21 -48.03 -0.09
C PHE A 42 16.08 -48.67 -0.90
N ALA A 43 14.92 -48.86 -0.28
CA ALA A 43 13.70 -48.82 -1.03
C ALA A 43 13.67 -47.43 -1.70
N GLN A 44 13.93 -47.39 -3.00
CA GLN A 44 13.61 -46.23 -3.82
C GLN A 44 12.10 -46.07 -3.75
N ASP A 45 11.63 -45.24 -2.83
CA ASP A 45 10.29 -44.69 -2.93
C ASP A 45 10.31 -43.83 -4.21
N PRO A 46 9.59 -44.20 -5.28
CA PRO A 46 9.59 -43.40 -6.48
C PRO A 46 8.94 -42.08 -6.08
N LEU A 47 9.73 -41.00 -6.10
CA LEU A 47 9.27 -39.63 -6.01
C LEU A 47 8.20 -39.42 -7.09
N LEU A 48 6.94 -39.73 -6.75
CA LEU A 48 5.79 -39.33 -7.52
C LEU A 48 5.87 -37.80 -7.58
N PRO A 49 5.94 -37.19 -8.77
CA PRO A 49 5.84 -35.75 -8.86
C PRO A 49 4.52 -35.38 -8.21
N SER A 50 4.56 -34.61 -7.12
CA SER A 50 3.36 -34.13 -6.44
C SER A 50 2.54 -33.38 -7.48
N LYS A 51 1.49 -34.04 -8.02
CA LYS A 51 0.60 -33.43 -9.00
C LYS A 51 0.03 -32.20 -8.33
N LYS A 52 0.39 -31.02 -8.83
CA LYS A 52 -0.21 -29.76 -8.38
C LYS A 52 -1.74 -29.93 -8.44
N PRO A 53 -2.48 -29.57 -7.37
CA PRO A 53 -3.92 -29.75 -7.33
C PRO A 53 -4.57 -29.02 -8.52
N LYS A 54 -5.58 -29.66 -9.12
CA LYS A 54 -6.37 -29.08 -10.22
C LYS A 54 -7.08 -27.82 -9.73
N VAL A 55 -7.00 -26.75 -10.53
CA VAL A 55 -7.73 -25.49 -10.29
C VAL A 55 -9.00 -25.51 -11.14
N TYR A 56 -10.15 -25.57 -10.48
CA TYR A 56 -11.45 -25.51 -11.11
C TYR A 56 -11.81 -24.04 -11.37
N ARG A 57 -12.29 -23.71 -12.57
CA ARG A 57 -12.61 -22.32 -12.96
C ARG A 57 -14.09 -22.05 -13.19
N SER A 58 -14.93 -23.06 -12.99
CA SER A 58 -16.38 -22.91 -13.09
C SER A 58 -17.06 -23.73 -12.01
N MET A 59 -18.20 -23.23 -11.53
CA MET A 59 -18.99 -23.96 -10.54
C MET A 59 -19.56 -25.27 -11.13
N ALA A 60 -19.92 -25.27 -12.42
CA ALA A 60 -20.44 -26.46 -13.09
C ALA A 60 -19.39 -27.60 -13.14
N GLU A 61 -18.14 -27.28 -13.45
CA GLU A 61 -17.04 -28.26 -13.43
C GLU A 61 -16.76 -28.74 -12.00
N ALA A 62 -16.75 -27.83 -11.02
CA ALA A 62 -16.53 -28.18 -9.62
C ALA A 62 -17.61 -29.13 -9.09
N LEU A 63 -18.88 -28.87 -9.43
CA LEU A 63 -20.01 -29.70 -9.00
C LEU A 63 -20.10 -31.05 -9.74
N ALA A 64 -19.35 -31.26 -10.83
CA ALA A 64 -19.26 -32.57 -11.47
C ALA A 64 -18.42 -33.57 -10.65
N GLU A 65 -17.49 -33.09 -9.82
CA GLU A 65 -16.65 -33.93 -8.95
C GLU A 65 -16.37 -33.27 -7.58
N PRO A 66 -17.42 -32.95 -6.80
CA PRO A 66 -17.34 -32.04 -5.64
C PRO A 66 -16.36 -32.50 -4.55
N GLU A 67 -16.21 -33.80 -4.36
CA GLU A 67 -15.30 -34.41 -3.36
C GLU A 67 -13.81 -34.26 -3.72
N LYS A 68 -13.48 -33.87 -4.96
CA LYS A 68 -12.09 -33.69 -5.43
C LYS A 68 -11.67 -32.22 -5.55
N VAL A 69 -12.58 -31.28 -5.29
CA VAL A 69 -12.31 -29.85 -5.50
C VAL A 69 -11.53 -29.30 -4.33
N ILE A 70 -10.22 -29.13 -4.52
CA ILE A 70 -9.31 -28.52 -3.53
C ILE A 70 -9.19 -27.00 -3.76
N ILE A 71 -9.15 -26.57 -5.02
CA ILE A 71 -8.99 -25.17 -5.41
C ILE A 71 -10.09 -24.79 -6.40
N LEU A 72 -10.90 -23.79 -6.04
CA LEU A 72 -11.92 -23.21 -6.91
C LEU A 72 -11.63 -21.73 -7.13
N ASP A 73 -11.43 -21.34 -8.39
CA ASP A 73 -11.22 -19.96 -8.81
C ASP A 73 -12.40 -19.45 -9.65
N LEU A 74 -13.20 -18.59 -9.04
CA LEU A 74 -14.32 -17.89 -9.66
C LEU A 74 -14.05 -16.37 -9.75
N SER A 75 -12.78 -15.96 -9.76
CA SER A 75 -12.38 -14.56 -9.85
C SER A 75 -12.72 -13.96 -11.22
N ASP A 76 -12.99 -12.66 -11.26
CA ASP A 76 -13.22 -11.87 -12.49
C ASP A 76 -14.43 -12.34 -13.34
N GLN A 77 -15.42 -12.99 -12.72
CA GLN A 77 -16.60 -13.55 -13.40
C GLN A 77 -17.84 -12.62 -13.36
N LYS A 78 -17.69 -11.39 -12.85
CA LYS A 78 -18.77 -10.41 -12.68
C LYS A 78 -19.94 -10.91 -11.81
N LEU A 79 -19.68 -11.88 -10.94
CA LEU A 79 -20.67 -12.50 -10.06
C LEU A 79 -21.29 -11.47 -9.12
N THR A 80 -22.62 -11.44 -9.03
CA THR A 80 -23.34 -10.62 -8.05
C THR A 80 -23.62 -11.37 -6.75
N GLN A 81 -23.59 -12.70 -6.80
CA GLN A 81 -23.74 -13.62 -5.67
C GLN A 81 -22.81 -14.82 -5.86
N VAL A 82 -22.44 -15.48 -4.76
CA VAL A 82 -21.70 -16.75 -4.83
C VAL A 82 -22.63 -17.81 -5.43
N PRO A 83 -22.22 -18.54 -6.48
CA PRO A 83 -23.03 -19.59 -7.07
C PRO A 83 -23.47 -20.65 -6.05
N GLY A 84 -24.70 -21.14 -6.19
CA GLY A 84 -25.25 -22.18 -5.32
C GLY A 84 -24.45 -23.50 -5.40
N GLY A 85 -24.52 -24.29 -4.32
CA GLY A 85 -23.84 -25.59 -4.23
C GLY A 85 -22.43 -25.53 -3.63
N ILE A 86 -21.95 -24.35 -3.19
CA ILE A 86 -20.62 -24.20 -2.56
C ILE A 86 -20.45 -25.13 -1.34
N SER A 87 -21.53 -25.37 -0.60
CA SER A 87 -21.57 -26.27 0.57
C SER A 87 -21.29 -27.74 0.25
N GLN A 88 -21.36 -28.15 -1.02
CA GLN A 88 -21.05 -29.52 -1.45
C GLN A 88 -19.54 -29.75 -1.58
N LEU A 89 -18.72 -28.70 -1.69
CA LEU A 89 -17.28 -28.80 -1.90
C LEU A 89 -16.55 -28.99 -0.56
N ARG A 90 -16.69 -30.19 0.04
CA ARG A 90 -16.20 -30.51 1.39
C ARG A 90 -14.67 -30.57 1.49
N ALA A 91 -13.99 -30.88 0.39
CA ALA A 91 -12.53 -30.92 0.29
C ALA A 91 -11.90 -29.55 -0.06
N LEU A 92 -12.71 -28.50 -0.22
CA LEU A 92 -12.24 -27.19 -0.68
C LEU A 92 -11.30 -26.55 0.34
N GLU A 93 -10.06 -26.28 -0.07
CA GLU A 93 -9.04 -25.62 0.74
C GLU A 93 -8.82 -24.16 0.33
N GLN A 94 -9.02 -23.83 -0.96
CA GLN A 94 -8.76 -22.50 -1.49
C GLN A 94 -9.94 -22.05 -2.37
N LEU A 95 -10.54 -20.91 -2.00
CA LEU A 95 -11.64 -20.31 -2.73
C LEU A 95 -11.28 -18.89 -3.14
N TYR A 96 -11.24 -18.67 -4.45
CA TYR A 96 -10.98 -17.35 -5.04
C TYR A 96 -12.24 -16.79 -5.67
N LEU A 97 -12.68 -15.64 -5.17
CA LEU A 97 -13.88 -14.92 -5.60
C LEU A 97 -13.55 -13.44 -5.90
N SER A 98 -12.29 -13.17 -6.22
CA SER A 98 -11.74 -11.83 -6.40
C SER A 98 -12.38 -11.09 -7.56
N ASN A 99 -12.42 -9.75 -7.49
CA ASN A 99 -12.83 -8.85 -8.59
C ASN A 99 -14.21 -9.18 -9.18
N ASN A 100 -15.17 -9.51 -8.31
CA ASN A 100 -16.56 -9.72 -8.66
C ASN A 100 -17.42 -8.51 -8.20
N LYS A 101 -18.73 -8.69 -8.10
CA LYS A 101 -19.70 -7.68 -7.64
C LYS A 101 -20.47 -8.17 -6.41
N LEU A 102 -19.88 -9.07 -5.61
CA LEU A 102 -20.53 -9.67 -4.45
C LEU A 102 -20.84 -8.60 -3.40
N SER A 103 -22.08 -8.57 -2.93
CA SER A 103 -22.52 -7.73 -1.81
C SER A 103 -22.65 -8.49 -0.49
N SER A 104 -22.70 -9.82 -0.54
CA SER A 104 -22.76 -10.71 0.62
C SER A 104 -22.12 -12.06 0.31
N ILE A 105 -21.84 -12.82 1.36
CA ILE A 105 -21.37 -14.21 1.30
C ILE A 105 -22.45 -15.08 1.96
N PRO A 106 -22.85 -16.21 1.33
CA PRO A 106 -23.90 -17.07 1.88
C PRO A 106 -23.43 -17.80 3.13
N ASP A 107 -24.34 -18.07 4.07
CA ASP A 107 -24.02 -18.77 5.32
C ASP A 107 -23.45 -20.17 5.07
N ASP A 108 -23.88 -20.82 3.99
CA ASP A 108 -23.49 -22.16 3.57
C ASP A 108 -22.02 -22.33 3.24
N ILE A 109 -21.26 -21.23 3.05
CA ILE A 109 -19.79 -21.29 2.94
C ILE A 109 -19.16 -21.94 4.18
N SER A 110 -19.82 -21.86 5.33
CA SER A 110 -19.39 -22.46 6.59
C SER A 110 -19.26 -23.99 6.54
N ASN A 111 -19.81 -24.65 5.51
CA ASN A 111 -19.70 -26.10 5.31
C ASN A 111 -18.35 -26.53 4.70
N CYS A 112 -17.60 -25.63 4.07
CA CYS A 112 -16.26 -25.90 3.55
C CYS A 112 -15.22 -25.95 4.68
N LYS A 113 -15.31 -26.94 5.58
CA LYS A 113 -14.50 -27.00 6.82
C LYS A 113 -12.99 -27.07 6.58
N GLN A 114 -12.56 -27.50 5.40
CA GLN A 114 -11.14 -27.56 5.03
C GLN A 114 -10.59 -26.25 4.46
N LEU A 115 -11.41 -25.19 4.36
CA LEU A 115 -11.01 -23.95 3.74
C LEU A 115 -9.89 -23.27 4.55
N LYS A 116 -8.75 -23.03 3.90
CA LYS A 116 -7.54 -22.39 4.44
C LYS A 116 -7.35 -20.98 3.89
N ILE A 117 -7.71 -20.77 2.63
CA ILE A 117 -7.56 -19.47 1.95
C ILE A 117 -8.90 -19.06 1.34
N LEU A 118 -9.35 -17.86 1.68
CA LEU A 118 -10.54 -17.23 1.11
C LEU A 118 -10.19 -15.84 0.58
N MET A 119 -10.24 -15.66 -0.75
CA MET A 119 -10.01 -14.36 -1.39
C MET A 119 -11.33 -13.74 -1.87
N LEU A 120 -11.67 -12.60 -1.28
CA LEU A 120 -12.89 -11.82 -1.54
C LEU A 120 -12.57 -10.39 -1.96
N ASN A 121 -11.32 -10.11 -2.33
CA ASN A 121 -10.87 -8.77 -2.69
C ASN A 121 -11.55 -8.24 -3.95
N GLY A 122 -11.71 -6.91 -4.05
CA GLY A 122 -12.30 -6.27 -5.22
C GLY A 122 -13.80 -6.55 -5.40
N ASN A 123 -14.54 -6.67 -4.30
CA ASN A 123 -16.00 -6.86 -4.29
C ASN A 123 -16.72 -5.63 -3.69
N ARG A 124 -17.99 -5.79 -3.30
CA ARG A 124 -18.83 -4.73 -2.70
C ARG A 124 -19.30 -5.13 -1.29
N LEU A 125 -18.51 -5.93 -0.59
CA LEU A 125 -18.85 -6.42 0.74
C LEU A 125 -18.76 -5.28 1.77
N SER A 126 -19.77 -5.21 2.64
CA SER A 126 -19.80 -4.30 3.80
C SER A 126 -19.80 -5.04 5.14
N ASP A 127 -20.14 -6.33 5.14
CA ASP A 127 -20.12 -7.22 6.30
C ASP A 127 -19.83 -8.68 5.88
N LEU A 128 -19.70 -9.58 6.84
CA LEU A 128 -19.51 -11.02 6.65
C LEU A 128 -20.54 -11.81 7.47
N PRO A 129 -20.97 -13.00 7.01
CA PRO A 129 -21.91 -13.83 7.76
C PRO A 129 -21.28 -14.35 9.05
N GLU A 130 -22.10 -14.44 10.12
CA GLU A 130 -21.65 -14.97 11.42
C GLU A 130 -21.19 -16.43 11.32
N SER A 131 -21.75 -17.20 10.38
CA SER A 131 -21.39 -18.60 10.15
C SER A 131 -19.91 -18.79 9.75
N LEU A 132 -19.22 -17.72 9.30
CA LEU A 132 -17.81 -17.78 8.93
C LEU A 132 -16.91 -18.22 10.10
N VAL A 133 -17.35 -18.00 11.34
CA VAL A 133 -16.68 -18.48 12.57
C VAL A 133 -16.47 -20.00 12.58
N MET A 134 -17.25 -20.74 11.79
CA MET A 134 -17.17 -22.20 11.69
C MET A 134 -16.00 -22.69 10.82
N LEU A 135 -15.32 -21.81 10.07
CA LEU A 135 -14.16 -22.14 9.26
C LEU A 135 -12.88 -22.15 10.10
N LYS A 136 -12.76 -23.18 10.95
CA LYS A 136 -11.66 -23.31 11.94
C LYS A 136 -10.28 -23.51 11.34
N ASN A 137 -10.18 -23.88 10.06
CA ASN A 137 -8.92 -24.04 9.33
C ASN A 137 -8.56 -22.81 8.49
N LEU A 138 -9.38 -21.75 8.50
CA LEU A 138 -9.12 -20.57 7.67
C LEU A 138 -7.92 -19.80 8.21
N GLU A 139 -6.85 -19.72 7.43
CA GLU A 139 -5.61 -19.07 7.83
C GLU A 139 -5.43 -17.70 7.17
N ARG A 140 -5.86 -17.55 5.91
CA ARG A 140 -5.76 -16.31 5.14
C ARG A 140 -7.11 -15.86 4.65
N LEU A 141 -7.43 -14.60 4.93
CA LEU A 141 -8.65 -13.95 4.47
C LEU A 141 -8.33 -12.60 3.81
N GLU A 142 -8.67 -12.47 2.52
CA GLU A 142 -8.45 -11.25 1.75
C GLU A 142 -9.77 -10.51 1.49
N LEU A 143 -9.90 -9.31 2.05
CA LEU A 143 -11.09 -8.45 2.00
C LEU A 143 -10.76 -7.06 1.42
N ASN A 144 -9.56 -6.88 0.87
CA ASN A 144 -9.12 -5.59 0.34
C ASN A 144 -9.93 -5.14 -0.87
N GLY A 145 -10.07 -3.82 -1.07
CA GLY A 145 -10.84 -3.29 -2.19
C GLY A 145 -12.34 -3.57 -2.09
N ASN A 146 -12.90 -3.55 -0.88
CA ASN A 146 -14.34 -3.66 -0.60
C ASN A 146 -14.87 -2.31 -0.04
N VAL A 147 -16.01 -2.32 0.65
CA VAL A 147 -16.63 -1.11 1.22
C VAL A 147 -16.78 -1.16 2.74
N PHE A 148 -15.97 -1.97 3.43
CA PHE A 148 -16.01 -2.08 4.89
C PHE A 148 -15.70 -0.74 5.57
N THR A 149 -16.58 -0.33 6.48
CA THR A 149 -16.40 0.89 7.31
C THR A 149 -15.94 0.57 8.73
N LYS A 150 -16.12 -0.68 9.16
CA LYS A 150 -15.72 -1.27 10.44
C LYS A 150 -15.22 -2.69 10.22
N ILE A 151 -14.50 -3.24 11.19
CA ILE A 151 -14.17 -4.67 11.22
C ILE A 151 -15.46 -5.46 11.47
N PRO A 152 -15.80 -6.48 10.65
CA PRO A 152 -16.89 -7.40 10.95
C PRO A 152 -16.65 -8.13 12.27
N SER A 153 -17.66 -8.20 13.15
CA SER A 153 -17.54 -8.79 14.49
C SER A 153 -17.11 -10.26 14.42
N VAL A 154 -17.55 -11.00 13.39
CA VAL A 154 -17.18 -12.40 13.19
C VAL A 154 -15.66 -12.61 13.11
N LEU A 155 -14.89 -11.64 12.58
CA LEU A 155 -13.43 -11.76 12.51
C LEU A 155 -12.78 -11.79 13.88
N LEU A 156 -13.37 -11.13 14.88
CA LEU A 156 -12.89 -11.11 16.26
C LEU A 156 -13.08 -12.46 16.95
N LEU A 157 -13.89 -13.36 16.37
CA LEU A 157 -14.15 -14.72 16.84
C LEU A 157 -13.30 -15.78 16.10
N MET A 158 -12.32 -15.35 15.31
CA MET A 158 -11.49 -16.22 14.45
C MET A 158 -9.99 -16.12 14.82
N PRO A 159 -9.58 -16.59 16.01
CA PRO A 159 -8.21 -16.48 16.51
C PRO A 159 -7.16 -17.25 15.68
N GLN A 160 -7.61 -18.20 14.85
CA GLN A 160 -6.76 -19.01 13.98
C GLN A 160 -6.20 -18.25 12.76
N LEU A 161 -6.75 -17.08 12.44
CA LEU A 161 -6.33 -16.31 11.26
C LEU A 161 -4.87 -15.89 11.40
N LYS A 162 -4.07 -16.20 10.39
CA LYS A 162 -2.65 -15.82 10.29
C LYS A 162 -2.45 -14.59 9.44
N GLU A 163 -3.33 -14.36 8.46
CA GLU A 163 -3.22 -13.25 7.52
C GLU A 163 -4.58 -12.62 7.23
N ILE A 164 -4.69 -11.31 7.47
CA ILE A 164 -5.90 -10.53 7.21
C ILE A 164 -5.55 -9.32 6.34
N TYR A 165 -6.11 -9.28 5.14
CA TYR A 165 -5.91 -8.18 4.20
C TYR A 165 -7.17 -7.33 4.09
N LEU A 166 -7.11 -6.10 4.57
CA LEU A 166 -8.21 -5.14 4.65
C LEU A 166 -7.86 -3.81 3.97
N PHE A 167 -6.78 -3.76 3.21
CA PHE A 167 -6.34 -2.53 2.55
C PHE A 167 -7.34 -2.04 1.50
N SER A 168 -7.33 -0.74 1.19
CA SER A 168 -8.26 -0.14 0.23
C SER A 168 -9.74 -0.35 0.60
N ASN A 169 -10.08 -0.09 1.87
CA ASN A 169 -11.44 -0.07 2.40
C ASN A 169 -11.76 1.34 2.95
N ARG A 170 -12.77 1.46 3.81
CA ARG A 170 -13.20 2.73 4.44
C ARG A 170 -13.17 2.65 5.97
N LEU A 171 -12.32 1.80 6.53
CA LEU A 171 -12.21 1.57 7.97
C LEU A 171 -11.85 2.87 8.69
N LYS A 172 -12.62 3.23 9.72
CA LYS A 172 -12.39 4.45 10.52
C LYS A 172 -11.63 4.19 11.82
N ALA A 173 -11.78 2.99 12.38
CA ALA A 173 -11.10 2.54 13.58
C ALA A 173 -10.98 1.00 13.55
N LEU A 174 -10.04 0.47 14.33
CA LEU A 174 -10.06 -0.92 14.76
C LEU A 174 -10.68 -0.99 16.17
N PRO A 175 -11.42 -2.05 16.49
CA PRO A 175 -11.93 -2.30 17.84
C PRO A 175 -10.80 -2.68 18.82
N GLU A 176 -11.00 -2.54 20.13
CA GLU A 176 -10.01 -2.98 21.14
C GLU A 176 -9.95 -4.53 21.19
N GLU A 177 -11.00 -5.21 20.76
CA GLU A 177 -11.13 -6.66 20.76
C GLU A 177 -10.21 -7.37 19.76
N ILE A 178 -9.39 -6.66 18.97
CA ILE A 178 -8.43 -7.29 18.04
C ILE A 178 -7.37 -8.15 18.74
N GLN A 179 -7.16 -7.99 20.05
CA GLN A 179 -6.29 -8.86 20.86
C GLN A 179 -6.62 -10.35 20.75
N THR A 180 -7.81 -10.72 20.28
CA THR A 180 -8.17 -12.14 20.06
C THR A 180 -7.45 -12.78 18.88
N TRP A 181 -6.75 -12.02 18.03
CA TRP A 181 -6.03 -12.52 16.88
C TRP A 181 -4.65 -13.10 17.24
N ASP A 182 -4.63 -14.10 18.14
CA ASP A 182 -3.42 -14.68 18.73
C ASP A 182 -2.44 -15.27 17.71
N SER A 183 -2.94 -15.76 16.57
CA SER A 183 -2.12 -16.39 15.52
C SER A 183 -1.75 -15.43 14.38
N LEU A 184 -2.17 -14.17 14.44
CA LEU A 184 -2.06 -13.23 13.32
C LEU A 184 -0.61 -12.79 13.13
N LYS A 185 -0.09 -13.05 11.93
CA LYS A 185 1.27 -12.71 11.49
C LYS A 185 1.30 -11.51 10.56
N VAL A 186 0.32 -11.40 9.66
CA VAL A 186 0.28 -10.33 8.65
C VAL A 186 -1.04 -9.59 8.71
N LEU A 187 -0.97 -8.30 8.99
CA LEU A 187 -2.12 -7.39 8.99
C LEU A 187 -1.92 -6.27 7.98
N ARG A 188 -2.77 -6.22 6.95
CA ARG A 188 -2.71 -5.17 5.92
C ARG A 188 -3.92 -4.26 6.00
N LEU A 189 -3.69 -3.01 6.40
CA LEU A 189 -4.68 -1.97 6.65
C LEU A 189 -4.47 -0.70 5.81
N SER A 190 -3.54 -0.76 4.85
CA SER A 190 -3.17 0.43 4.06
C SER A 190 -4.35 0.99 3.26
N ASN A 191 -4.34 2.28 2.92
CA ASN A 191 -5.41 2.93 2.16
C ASN A 191 -6.78 2.78 2.85
N ASN A 192 -6.87 3.20 4.12
CA ASN A 192 -8.10 3.27 4.89
C ASN A 192 -8.27 4.69 5.46
N ARG A 193 -9.13 4.85 6.46
CA ARG A 193 -9.40 6.14 7.14
C ARG A 193 -9.10 6.07 8.63
N LEU A 194 -8.17 5.20 9.03
CA LEU A 194 -7.82 4.98 10.43
C LEU A 194 -7.09 6.20 10.99
N LYS A 195 -7.51 6.66 12.17
CA LYS A 195 -6.88 7.81 12.86
C LYS A 195 -5.95 7.37 13.98
N THR A 196 -6.24 6.23 14.60
CA THR A 196 -5.53 5.64 15.73
C THR A 196 -5.54 4.13 15.60
N LEU A 197 -4.57 3.47 16.23
CA LEU A 197 -4.61 2.05 16.53
C LEU A 197 -5.00 1.90 18.01
N PRO A 198 -5.76 0.85 18.38
CA PRO A 198 -6.17 0.57 19.76
C PRO A 198 -4.96 0.18 20.64
N GLU A 199 -5.09 0.28 21.96
CA GLU A 199 -4.02 -0.15 22.87
C GLU A 199 -3.82 -1.67 22.81
N SER A 200 -4.85 -2.45 22.49
CA SER A 200 -4.72 -3.89 22.26
C SER A 200 -3.81 -4.29 21.08
N MET A 201 -3.41 -3.33 20.23
CA MET A 201 -2.46 -3.59 19.14
C MET A 201 -1.14 -4.17 19.65
N GLY A 202 -0.69 -3.77 20.85
CA GLY A 202 0.52 -4.28 21.47
C GLY A 202 0.44 -5.74 21.93
N ASP A 203 -0.78 -6.30 22.01
CA ASP A 203 -1.02 -7.66 22.48
C ASP A 203 -1.03 -8.69 21.34
N LEU A 204 -0.88 -8.26 20.08
CA LEU A 204 -0.71 -9.12 18.90
C LEU A 204 0.69 -9.74 18.86
N GLY A 205 1.00 -10.62 19.82
CA GLY A 205 2.34 -11.17 20.04
C GLY A 205 2.89 -12.04 18.91
N ALA A 206 2.06 -12.48 17.97
CA ALA A 206 2.47 -13.22 16.77
C ALA A 206 2.72 -12.33 15.54
N LEU A 207 2.43 -11.02 15.61
CA LEU A 207 2.46 -10.13 14.45
C LEU A 207 3.89 -9.91 13.95
N GLU A 208 4.12 -10.27 12.68
CA GLU A 208 5.40 -10.19 11.98
C GLU A 208 5.41 -9.01 10.98
N GLU A 209 4.28 -8.73 10.35
CA GLU A 209 4.15 -7.68 9.34
C GLU A 209 2.90 -6.80 9.55
N LEU A 210 3.10 -5.49 9.60
CA LEU A 210 2.03 -4.50 9.63
C LEU A 210 2.17 -3.50 8.47
N HIS A 211 1.15 -3.48 7.61
CA HIS A 211 1.05 -2.52 6.51
C HIS A 211 -0.08 -1.53 6.77
N ALA A 212 0.22 -0.32 7.24
CA ALA A 212 -0.79 0.67 7.61
C ALA A 212 -0.55 2.04 6.96
N SER A 213 0.12 2.05 5.81
CA SER A 213 0.37 3.24 4.99
C SER A 213 -0.92 3.89 4.47
N ASN A 214 -0.89 5.17 4.11
CA ASN A 214 -2.04 5.89 3.56
C ASN A 214 -3.27 5.83 4.50
N ASN A 215 -3.07 6.31 5.73
CA ASN A 215 -4.10 6.48 6.76
C ASN A 215 -3.92 7.88 7.39
N TYR A 216 -4.56 8.13 8.54
CA TYR A 216 -4.50 9.41 9.23
C TYR A 216 -3.84 9.31 10.62
N PHE A 217 -2.93 8.35 10.81
CA PHE A 217 -2.25 8.16 12.10
C PHE A 217 -1.38 9.36 12.45
N LYS A 218 -1.51 9.84 13.68
CA LYS A 218 -0.65 10.91 14.24
C LYS A 218 0.35 10.36 15.26
N THR A 219 0.00 9.27 15.91
CA THR A 219 0.75 8.60 16.99
C THR A 219 0.52 7.09 16.90
N LEU A 220 1.35 6.33 17.60
CA LEU A 220 1.12 4.91 17.88
C LEU A 220 0.67 4.77 19.36
N PRO A 221 -0.11 3.74 19.70
CA PRO A 221 -0.51 3.46 21.08
C PRO A 221 0.71 3.17 21.95
N ALA A 222 0.62 3.40 23.26
CA ALA A 222 1.74 3.21 24.18
C ALA A 222 2.21 1.74 24.21
N SER A 223 1.27 0.81 24.08
CA SER A 223 1.53 -0.63 23.99
C SER A 223 2.31 -1.07 22.76
N PHE A 224 2.46 -0.24 21.71
CA PHE A 224 2.98 -0.68 20.41
C PHE A 224 4.40 -1.27 20.48
N GLY A 225 5.21 -0.82 21.43
CA GLY A 225 6.56 -1.35 21.68
C GLY A 225 6.59 -2.81 22.20
N LYS A 226 5.44 -3.39 22.55
CA LYS A 226 5.31 -4.79 22.98
C LYS A 226 5.35 -5.80 21.82
N LEU A 227 5.29 -5.34 20.57
CA LEU A 227 5.29 -6.20 19.38
C LEU A 227 6.67 -6.82 19.10
N LYS A 228 7.06 -7.82 19.92
CA LYS A 228 8.39 -8.44 19.92
C LYS A 228 8.68 -9.39 18.75
N LYS A 229 7.75 -9.61 17.83
CA LYS A 229 7.96 -10.38 16.60
C LYS A 229 7.86 -9.54 15.33
N LEU A 230 7.54 -8.25 15.44
CA LEU A 230 7.33 -7.39 14.29
C LEU A 230 8.67 -7.18 13.55
N GLN A 231 8.68 -7.49 12.26
CA GLN A 231 9.84 -7.40 11.38
C GLN A 231 9.67 -6.33 10.31
N LEU A 232 8.43 -6.15 9.81
CA LEU A 232 8.12 -5.18 8.77
C LEU A 232 7.01 -4.23 9.21
N LEU A 233 7.31 -2.93 9.17
CA LEU A 233 6.35 -1.88 9.50
C LEU A 233 6.29 -0.82 8.41
N LEU A 234 5.17 -0.76 7.70
CA LEU A 234 4.91 0.28 6.70
C LEU A 234 3.87 1.27 7.21
N LEU A 235 4.29 2.52 7.39
CA LEU A 235 3.52 3.63 7.94
C LEU A 235 3.63 4.90 7.09
N ASP A 236 4.12 4.80 5.86
CA ASP A 236 4.22 5.92 4.93
C ASP A 236 2.85 6.55 4.64
N ASN A 237 2.87 7.81 4.21
CA ASN A 237 1.66 8.61 4.00
C ASN A 237 0.67 8.62 5.19
N ASN A 238 1.18 8.89 6.39
CA ASN A 238 0.41 9.21 7.59
C ASN A 238 0.71 10.63 8.08
N LEU A 239 0.22 11.01 9.27
CA LEU A 239 0.27 12.35 9.85
C LEU A 239 1.19 12.45 11.09
N PHE A 240 2.17 11.55 11.23
CA PHE A 240 3.17 11.60 12.30
C PHE A 240 3.96 12.92 12.24
N LYS A 241 4.08 13.60 13.38
CA LYS A 241 4.88 14.84 13.49
C LYS A 241 6.35 14.57 13.75
N ASP A 242 6.63 13.51 14.50
CA ASP A 242 7.96 13.05 14.87
C ASP A 242 8.07 11.53 14.66
N LEU A 243 9.29 11.01 14.73
CA LEU A 243 9.52 9.56 14.77
C LEU A 243 8.84 9.02 16.04
N PRO A 244 7.85 8.11 15.94
CA PRO A 244 7.12 7.65 17.12
C PRO A 244 8.08 6.99 18.12
N PRO A 245 8.10 7.43 19.39
CA PRO A 245 9.07 6.93 20.36
C PRO A 245 8.92 5.43 20.61
N GLN A 246 7.72 4.87 20.48
CA GLN A 246 7.44 3.44 20.68
C GLN A 246 8.21 2.53 19.71
N LEU A 247 8.68 3.05 18.58
CA LEU A 247 9.47 2.27 17.63
C LEU A 247 10.81 1.85 18.23
N ILE A 248 11.33 2.61 19.20
CA ILE A 248 12.60 2.30 19.86
C ILE A 248 12.56 0.94 20.56
N ASP A 249 11.38 0.44 20.95
CA ASP A 249 11.23 -0.81 21.72
C ASP A 249 10.94 -2.04 20.85
N LEU A 250 10.98 -1.90 19.53
CA LEU A 250 10.78 -2.99 18.58
C LEU A 250 12.10 -3.70 18.28
N ASP A 251 12.47 -4.70 19.08
CA ASP A 251 13.80 -5.32 19.02
C ASP A 251 14.03 -6.22 17.79
N THR A 252 12.97 -6.72 17.15
CA THR A 252 13.05 -7.61 15.98
C THR A 252 12.89 -6.90 14.63
N ILE A 253 12.72 -5.58 14.65
CA ILE A 253 12.31 -4.84 13.47
C ILE A 253 13.42 -4.81 12.41
N GLN A 254 13.11 -5.26 11.20
CA GLN A 254 14.06 -5.31 10.10
C GLN A 254 13.91 -4.11 9.18
N ALA A 255 12.68 -3.66 8.94
CA ALA A 255 12.41 -2.53 8.07
C ALA A 255 11.23 -1.69 8.57
N ILE A 256 11.44 -0.38 8.57
CA ILE A 256 10.41 0.63 8.86
C ILE A 256 10.34 1.59 7.69
N ARG A 257 9.14 1.85 7.16
CA ARG A 257 8.91 2.92 6.19
C ARG A 257 8.00 3.97 6.79
N LEU A 258 8.46 5.22 6.79
CA LEU A 258 7.73 6.38 7.31
C LEU A 258 7.92 7.57 6.37
N TRP A 259 6.90 8.42 6.30
CA TRP A 259 7.07 9.74 5.71
C TRP A 259 7.67 10.67 6.74
N ASN A 260 8.89 11.15 6.47
CA ASN A 260 9.56 12.12 7.32
C ASN A 260 8.97 13.52 7.09
N ARG A 261 8.18 13.99 8.05
CA ARG A 261 7.60 15.33 8.06
C ARG A 261 8.42 16.31 8.91
N ASN A 262 9.75 16.26 8.76
CA ASN A 262 10.73 16.99 9.57
C ASN A 262 10.91 16.43 11.00
N PHE A 263 11.05 15.11 11.11
CA PHE A 263 11.35 14.43 12.36
C PHE A 263 12.68 14.93 12.95
N GLN A 264 12.72 15.09 14.26
CA GLN A 264 13.94 15.47 14.98
C GLN A 264 15.11 14.52 14.66
N GLN A 265 16.23 15.08 14.23
CA GLN A 265 17.41 14.29 13.85
C GLN A 265 17.95 13.48 15.05
N THR A 266 17.89 14.03 16.26
CA THR A 266 18.27 13.34 17.50
C THR A 266 17.48 12.05 17.72
N ALA A 267 16.16 12.05 17.47
CA ALA A 267 15.33 10.86 17.60
C ALA A 267 15.68 9.80 16.54
N ILE A 268 15.98 10.23 15.32
CA ILE A 268 16.46 9.33 14.24
C ILE A 268 17.79 8.69 14.63
N ASP A 269 18.72 9.48 15.16
CA ASP A 269 20.06 9.01 15.53
C ASP A 269 20.00 8.06 16.72
N GLN A 270 19.17 8.37 17.74
CA GLN A 270 18.90 7.46 18.86
C GLN A 270 18.33 6.12 18.38
N PHE A 271 17.36 6.17 17.46
CA PHE A 271 16.78 4.95 16.87
C PHE A 271 17.85 4.13 16.13
N LYS A 272 18.63 4.76 15.26
CA LYS A 272 19.69 4.07 14.50
C LYS A 272 20.80 3.52 15.39
N ALA A 273 21.13 4.20 16.48
CA ALA A 273 22.12 3.75 17.45
C ALA A 273 21.66 2.47 18.16
N LYS A 274 20.38 2.39 18.53
CA LYS A 274 19.80 1.18 19.14
C LYS A 274 19.59 0.05 18.12
N HIS A 275 19.21 0.41 16.89
CA HIS A 275 18.81 -0.54 15.84
C HIS A 275 19.66 -0.40 14.56
N PRO A 276 20.98 -0.65 14.62
CA PRO A 276 21.90 -0.36 13.51
C PRO A 276 21.66 -1.22 12.25
N GLN A 277 21.04 -2.40 12.41
CA GLN A 277 20.73 -3.32 11.31
C GLN A 277 19.35 -3.06 10.70
N THR A 278 18.51 -2.24 11.34
CA THR A 278 17.16 -1.94 10.84
C THR A 278 17.23 -0.97 9.67
N ARG A 279 16.56 -1.33 8.58
CA ARG A 279 16.37 -0.47 7.43
C ARG A 279 15.28 0.56 7.72
N LEU A 280 15.68 1.71 8.28
CA LEU A 280 14.80 2.86 8.47
C LEU A 280 14.71 3.70 7.17
N LEU A 281 13.63 3.48 6.41
CA LEU A 281 13.30 4.23 5.21
C LEU A 281 12.45 5.45 5.56
N LEU A 282 13.12 6.59 5.68
CA LEU A 282 12.48 7.89 5.84
C LEU A 282 12.33 8.53 4.47
N GLU A 283 11.13 8.45 3.91
CA GLU A 283 10.83 9.19 2.68
C GLU A 283 10.85 10.67 3.01
N LYS A 284 11.82 11.39 2.44
CA LYS A 284 12.08 12.76 2.86
C LYS A 284 11.18 13.79 2.21
N ASN A 285 10.62 13.61 1.02
CA ASN A 285 9.58 14.50 0.48
C ASN A 285 9.07 14.06 -0.91
N TYR A 286 7.83 14.47 -1.22
CA TYR A 286 7.49 15.00 -2.55
C TYR A 286 8.06 16.43 -2.64
N GLU A 287 9.39 16.57 -2.63
CA GLU A 287 10.10 17.81 -2.95
C GLU A 287 10.34 17.70 -4.45
N GLY A 288 9.25 17.68 -5.21
CA GLY A 288 9.36 17.79 -6.64
C GLY A 288 9.80 19.22 -6.94
N LYS A 289 11.01 19.41 -7.47
CA LYS A 289 11.23 20.50 -8.41
C LYS A 289 10.36 20.16 -9.61
N LEU A 290 9.17 20.73 -9.65
CA LEU A 290 8.21 20.47 -10.72
C LEU A 290 8.43 21.53 -11.79
N TRP A 291 8.50 21.13 -13.04
CA TRP A 291 8.26 22.07 -14.13
C TRP A 291 6.77 22.10 -14.39
N ALA A 292 6.19 23.29 -14.44
CA ALA A 292 4.79 23.46 -14.80
C ALA A 292 4.68 24.44 -15.96
N LEU A 293 3.81 24.07 -16.90
CA LEU A 293 3.22 24.99 -17.87
C LEU A 293 1.84 25.37 -17.33
N GLN A 294 1.63 26.65 -17.03
CA GLN A 294 0.33 27.17 -16.61
C GLN A 294 -0.18 28.14 -17.68
N ILE A 295 -1.44 27.97 -18.08
CA ILE A 295 -2.12 28.84 -19.05
C ILE A 295 -3.35 29.38 -18.34
N GLY A 296 -3.46 30.71 -18.27
CA GLY A 296 -4.54 31.41 -17.59
C GLY A 296 -5.31 32.33 -18.53
N TYR A 297 -6.60 32.49 -18.26
CA TYR A 297 -7.48 33.46 -18.93
C TYR A 297 -8.20 34.32 -17.89
N GLN A 298 -8.14 35.65 -18.05
CA GLN A 298 -8.88 36.59 -17.21
C GLN A 298 -10.05 37.20 -18.00
N GLN A 299 -11.22 37.29 -17.37
CA GLN A 299 -12.36 38.03 -17.91
C GLN A 299 -11.95 39.49 -18.15
N GLY A 300 -11.93 39.93 -19.42
CA GLY A 300 -11.64 41.32 -19.79
C GLY A 300 -10.41 41.59 -20.67
N LYS A 301 -9.81 40.57 -21.30
CA LYS A 301 -8.78 40.63 -22.39
C LYS A 301 -7.32 40.30 -22.01
N GLN A 302 -7.04 39.34 -21.13
CA GLN A 302 -5.65 38.90 -20.91
C GLN A 302 -5.56 37.38 -20.84
N GLY A 303 -4.79 36.80 -21.76
CA GLY A 303 -4.32 35.41 -21.69
C GLY A 303 -2.82 35.40 -21.47
N TRP A 304 -2.34 34.49 -20.64
CA TRP A 304 -0.91 34.34 -20.35
C TRP A 304 -0.51 32.86 -20.34
N ALA A 305 0.76 32.60 -20.64
CA ALA A 305 1.39 31.29 -20.54
C ALA A 305 2.68 31.41 -19.72
N GLU A 306 2.84 30.52 -18.74
CA GLU A 306 4.00 30.49 -17.84
C GLU A 306 4.75 29.18 -17.99
N LEU A 307 6.08 29.26 -18.11
CA LEU A 307 6.98 28.14 -17.94
C LEU A 307 7.92 28.44 -16.78
N GLY A 308 7.91 27.60 -15.74
CA GLY A 308 8.73 27.84 -14.55
C GLY A 308 9.05 26.61 -13.72
N VAL A 309 10.07 26.74 -12.87
CA VAL A 309 10.39 25.76 -11.83
C VAL A 309 9.55 26.08 -10.60
N MET A 310 8.77 25.11 -10.17
CA MET A 310 7.90 25.18 -9.01
C MET A 310 8.52 24.39 -7.86
N ASN A 311 8.69 25.07 -6.72
CA ASN A 311 9.02 24.46 -5.45
C ASN A 311 7.79 24.55 -4.54
N GLY A 312 7.27 23.42 -4.07
CA GLY A 312 6.08 23.43 -3.22
C GLY A 312 5.74 22.08 -2.61
N PHE A 313 4.79 22.10 -1.67
CA PHE A 313 4.30 20.94 -0.94
C PHE A 313 3.03 20.38 -1.60
N ARG A 314 2.94 19.05 -1.76
CA ARG A 314 1.72 18.38 -2.25
C ARG A 314 1.01 17.67 -1.11
N LYS A 315 -0.23 18.08 -0.82
CA LYS A 315 -1.15 17.30 0.00
C LYS A 315 -2.56 17.47 -0.55
N ASP A 316 -3.19 16.35 -0.91
CA ASP A 316 -4.64 16.27 -1.13
C ASP A 316 -5.20 17.40 -2.02
N PHE A 317 -4.65 17.56 -3.23
CA PHE A 317 -5.04 18.57 -4.23
C PHE A 317 -4.85 20.05 -3.84
N LEU A 318 -4.37 20.37 -2.63
CA LEU A 318 -3.94 21.70 -2.25
C LEU A 318 -2.42 21.84 -2.45
N TRP A 319 -2.02 22.78 -3.29
CA TRP A 319 -0.62 23.14 -3.51
C TRP A 319 -0.37 24.51 -2.93
N MET A 320 0.72 24.69 -2.20
CA MET A 320 1.23 26.00 -1.81
C MET A 320 2.69 26.09 -2.21
N GLY A 321 3.07 27.22 -2.81
CA GLY A 321 4.45 27.46 -3.19
C GLY A 321 4.62 28.79 -3.88
N TRP A 322 5.83 28.98 -4.40
CA TRP A 322 6.23 30.18 -5.11
C TRP A 322 6.74 29.80 -6.50
N ASN A 323 6.48 30.65 -7.48
CA ASN A 323 7.04 30.55 -8.83
C ASN A 323 7.87 31.78 -9.17
N LEU A 324 8.85 31.57 -10.02
CA LEU A 324 9.47 32.60 -10.85
C LEU A 324 9.23 32.17 -12.29
N ALA A 325 8.50 32.98 -13.06
CA ALA A 325 8.12 32.66 -14.42
C ALA A 325 8.39 33.83 -15.36
N THR A 326 8.70 33.51 -16.60
CA THR A 326 8.59 34.48 -17.69
C THR A 326 7.16 34.49 -18.20
N GLU A 327 6.64 35.67 -18.46
CA GLU A 327 5.33 35.86 -19.06
C GLU A 327 5.45 36.75 -20.30
N TYR A 328 4.58 36.51 -21.26
CA TYR A 328 4.51 37.30 -22.48
C TYR A 328 3.14 37.97 -22.58
N ASN A 329 3.15 39.29 -22.69
CA ASN A 329 1.93 40.08 -22.81
C ASN A 329 1.61 40.31 -24.29
N TRP A 330 0.51 39.73 -24.76
CA TRP A 330 0.10 39.79 -26.17
C TRP A 330 -0.31 41.21 -26.62
N GLN A 331 -0.76 42.08 -25.72
CA GLN A 331 -1.18 43.44 -26.06
C GLN A 331 0.01 44.40 -26.16
N SER A 332 0.95 44.31 -25.22
CA SER A 332 2.16 45.15 -25.23
C SER A 332 3.31 44.53 -26.01
N GLN A 333 3.16 43.29 -26.50
CA GLN A 333 4.19 42.50 -27.20
C GLN A 333 5.51 42.44 -26.39
N ALA A 334 5.40 42.42 -25.06
CA ALA A 334 6.53 42.54 -24.15
C ALA A 334 6.69 41.29 -23.27
N TRP A 335 7.94 40.99 -22.95
CA TRP A 335 8.30 39.95 -21.98
C TRP A 335 8.41 40.55 -20.58
N GLY A 336 7.93 39.81 -19.59
CA GLY A 336 8.03 40.15 -18.19
C GLY A 336 8.53 39.00 -17.34
N VAL A 337 8.97 39.34 -16.13
CA VAL A 337 9.28 38.39 -15.07
C VAL A 337 8.23 38.53 -13.98
N ARG A 338 7.66 37.40 -13.59
CA ARG A 338 6.64 37.30 -12.56
C ARG A 338 7.17 36.48 -11.40
N ALA A 339 6.97 36.99 -10.18
CA ALA A 339 7.21 36.26 -8.94
C ALA A 339 5.96 36.34 -8.06
N GLY A 340 5.54 35.22 -7.47
CA GLY A 340 4.41 35.26 -6.56
C GLY A 340 4.23 34.01 -5.72
N LEU A 341 3.34 34.14 -4.75
CA LEU A 341 2.87 33.05 -3.91
C LEU A 341 1.50 32.60 -4.41
N PHE A 342 1.28 31.30 -4.48
CA PHE A 342 -0.04 30.79 -4.85
C PHE A 342 -0.47 29.57 -4.06
N VAL A 343 -1.79 29.44 -3.92
CA VAL A 343 -2.48 28.27 -3.38
C VAL A 343 -3.36 27.71 -4.48
N ASN A 344 -3.15 26.46 -4.89
CA ASN A 344 -3.91 25.83 -5.97
C ASN A 344 -4.74 24.66 -5.45
N ALA A 345 -6.06 24.73 -5.67
CA ALA A 345 -7.04 23.69 -5.35
C ALA A 345 -7.94 23.36 -6.56
N GLY A 346 -7.38 23.44 -7.78
CA GLY A 346 -8.15 23.44 -9.04
C GLY A 346 -8.61 24.84 -9.47
N ILE A 347 -8.54 25.82 -8.56
CA ILE A 347 -8.58 27.26 -8.79
C ILE A 347 -7.32 27.82 -8.13
N ALA A 348 -6.56 28.63 -8.86
CA ALA A 348 -5.36 29.26 -8.35
C ALA A 348 -5.70 30.64 -7.76
N PHE A 349 -5.31 30.85 -6.50
CA PHE A 349 -5.32 32.15 -5.85
C PHE A 349 -3.88 32.56 -5.57
N GLY A 350 -3.49 33.77 -5.96
CA GLY A 350 -2.14 34.23 -5.70
C GLY A 350 -1.98 35.75 -5.71
N LEU A 351 -0.92 36.21 -5.04
CA LEU A 351 -0.46 37.59 -5.07
C LEU A 351 0.85 37.62 -5.86
N TYR A 352 0.88 38.43 -6.91
CA TYR A 352 2.00 38.43 -7.84
C TYR A 352 2.60 39.82 -8.00
N GLY A 353 3.93 39.88 -7.96
CA GLY A 353 4.71 41.02 -8.43
C GLY A 353 5.12 40.77 -9.88
N VAL A 354 4.84 41.73 -10.75
CA VAL A 354 5.13 41.63 -12.18
C VAL A 354 6.04 42.78 -12.60
N TYR A 355 7.09 42.44 -13.35
CA TYR A 355 8.00 43.38 -13.98
C TYR A 355 8.02 43.17 -15.50
N TYR A 356 7.62 44.18 -16.27
CA TYR A 356 7.75 44.17 -17.73
C TYR A 356 8.88 45.09 -18.19
N GLN A 357 9.71 44.60 -19.09
CA GLN A 357 10.67 45.43 -19.82
C GLN A 357 10.08 45.75 -21.19
N GLY A 358 9.57 46.97 -21.37
CA GLY A 358 9.00 47.42 -22.64
C GLY A 358 10.08 47.67 -23.72
N ALA A 359 9.70 47.49 -25.00
CA ALA A 359 10.56 47.77 -26.15
C ALA A 359 10.80 49.29 -26.41
N GLY A 360 10.27 50.17 -25.56
CA GLY A 360 10.50 51.61 -25.60
C GLY A 360 10.32 52.23 -24.22
N SER A 361 11.42 52.36 -23.48
CA SER A 361 11.68 53.14 -22.23
C SER A 361 10.66 53.17 -21.07
N ALA A 362 9.48 52.58 -21.17
CA ALA A 362 8.51 52.51 -20.07
C ALA A 362 8.60 51.15 -19.37
N THR A 363 9.28 51.13 -18.23
CA THR A 363 9.24 50.04 -17.26
C THR A 363 7.98 50.16 -16.42
N SER A 364 7.19 49.10 -16.33
CA SER A 364 6.01 49.05 -15.47
C SER A 364 6.18 47.98 -14.39
N TYR A 365 5.97 48.37 -13.14
CA TYR A 365 5.94 47.48 -11.97
C TYR A 365 4.56 47.53 -11.30
N GLY A 366 4.11 46.42 -10.75
CA GLY A 366 2.85 46.38 -10.01
C GLY A 366 2.64 45.10 -9.23
N PHE A 367 1.83 45.20 -8.17
CA PHE A 367 1.30 44.06 -7.42
C PHE A 367 -0.13 43.79 -7.86
N ARG A 368 -0.44 42.55 -8.19
CA ARG A 368 -1.76 42.14 -8.69
C ARG A 368 -2.28 40.94 -7.91
N PRO A 369 -3.44 41.07 -7.21
CA PRO A 369 -4.18 39.91 -6.75
C PRO A 369 -4.86 39.24 -7.95
N GLU A 370 -4.69 37.93 -8.11
CA GLU A 370 -5.25 37.18 -9.24
C GLU A 370 -6.06 35.96 -8.79
N ILE A 371 -7.18 35.77 -9.47
CA ILE A 371 -8.02 34.57 -9.40
C ILE A 371 -8.03 33.99 -10.82
N GLY A 372 -7.42 32.83 -11.00
CA GLY A 372 -7.26 32.20 -12.31
C GLY A 372 -7.71 30.74 -12.31
N LEU A 373 -8.35 30.33 -13.40
CA LEU A 373 -8.48 28.91 -13.77
C LEU A 373 -7.25 28.54 -14.60
N GLY A 374 -6.43 27.63 -14.08
CA GLY A 374 -5.23 27.17 -14.76
C GLY A 374 -5.14 25.66 -14.73
N THR A 375 -4.82 25.05 -15.87
CA THR A 375 -4.50 23.62 -15.95
C THR A 375 -2.98 23.48 -15.91
N SER A 376 -2.44 22.85 -14.87
CA SER A 376 -1.01 22.53 -14.81
C SER A 376 -0.76 21.20 -15.49
N ILE A 377 0.07 21.18 -16.53
CA ILE A 377 0.58 19.95 -17.14
C ILE A 377 1.90 19.61 -16.44
N PHE A 378 1.95 18.45 -15.77
CA PHE A 378 3.09 18.05 -14.96
C PHE A 378 3.95 17.01 -15.68
N SER A 379 5.27 17.23 -15.68
CA SER A 379 6.26 16.20 -15.96
C SER A 379 6.76 15.63 -14.63
N LEU A 380 6.54 14.34 -14.38
CA LEU A 380 7.18 13.61 -13.27
C LEU A 380 8.66 13.39 -13.63
N HIS A 381 9.57 13.72 -12.71
CA HIS A 381 10.97 13.27 -12.75
C HIS A 381 11.25 12.38 -11.55
#